data_AF-A0AAJ7SZV2-F1
#
_entry.id   AF-A0AAJ7SZV2-F1
#
_cell.length_a   1.000
_cell.length_b   1.000
_cell.length_c   1.000
_cell.angle_alpha   90.00
_cell.angle_beta   90.00
_cell.angle_gamma   90.00
#
_symmetry.space_group_name_H-M   'P 1'
#
loop_
_entity.id
_entity.type
_entity.pdbx_description
1 polymer ?
#
loop_
_entity_poly.entity_id
_entity_poly.type
_entity_poly.pdbx_seq_one_letter_code
_entity_poly.pdbx_strand_id
1 'polypeptide(L)'
;MSISWCSSHHDVDNCLASRAPCGEGGRCENAPGTIHCYCEPGFRVSSGKQPFQPTRDQASCVDVDECQESQAPCGEGGRCENIPGSVHCYCEPGFRLSSGKQPFQPTRDQASCLDVDECQESRAPCGEGGRCQNVPGTFHCYCQPGFRVSSGKQPFQPTHDQASCLDIDECQESQAPCGKGGRCENVPGSFHCYCEPGFRLSSGKQPFQPTRDQASCVDVDECQESQAPCGEGGRCENVPGSVHCYCEPGFRLSSGKQPFQPTRDQASCVGE
;
A
#
# COMPACT_ATOMS: atom_id res chain seq x y z
N MET A 1 -5.19 -28.63 -92.14
CA MET A 1 -5.01 -29.23 -90.81
C MET A 1 -4.35 -28.19 -89.92
N SER A 2 -4.76 -28.20 -88.65
CA SER A 2 -4.96 -27.02 -87.81
C SER A 2 -3.70 -26.23 -87.47
N ILE A 3 -3.83 -24.90 -87.53
CA ILE A 3 -2.84 -23.94 -87.03
C ILE A 3 -2.89 -24.01 -85.50
N SER A 4 -1.80 -24.47 -84.89
CA SER A 4 -1.59 -24.40 -83.44
C SER A 4 -1.31 -22.93 -83.07
N TRP A 5 -2.30 -22.27 -82.47
CA TRP A 5 -2.07 -20.99 -81.79
C TRP A 5 -1.52 -21.29 -80.39
N CYS A 6 -0.20 -21.27 -80.26
CA CYS A 6 0.43 -21.11 -78.96
C CYS A 6 0.45 -19.60 -78.64
N SER A 7 -0.70 -19.04 -78.23
CA SER A 7 -0.71 -17.72 -77.63
C SER A 7 -0.20 -17.88 -76.20
N SER A 8 1.10 -17.70 -76.01
CA SER A 8 1.69 -17.48 -74.69
C SER A 8 1.16 -16.16 -74.15
N HIS A 9 -0.02 -16.19 -73.52
CA HIS A 9 -0.48 -15.10 -72.67
C HIS A 9 0.50 -15.03 -71.49
N HIS A 10 1.53 -14.19 -71.62
CA HIS A 10 2.33 -13.79 -70.48
C HIS A 10 1.41 -12.95 -69.58
N ASP A 11 1.14 -13.48 -68.40
CA ASP A 11 0.49 -12.74 -67.33
C ASP A 11 1.35 -11.51 -67.01
N VAL A 12 0.73 -10.35 -66.94
CA VAL A 12 1.43 -9.10 -66.62
C VAL A 12 1.67 -9.09 -65.12
N ASP A 13 2.92 -8.92 -64.70
CA ASP A 13 3.25 -8.79 -63.28
C ASP A 13 2.73 -7.45 -62.74
N ASN A 14 1.52 -7.50 -62.21
CA ASN A 14 0.83 -6.33 -61.68
C ASN A 14 1.42 -5.87 -60.34
N CYS A 15 2.28 -6.66 -59.69
CA CYS A 15 3.04 -6.23 -58.52
C CYS A 15 4.15 -5.23 -58.89
N LEU A 16 4.64 -5.26 -60.13
CA LEU A 16 5.63 -4.31 -60.65
C LEU A 16 5.01 -3.09 -61.33
N ALA A 17 3.71 -3.15 -61.67
CA ALA A 17 3.00 -2.09 -62.37
C ALA A 17 2.67 -0.87 -61.49
N SER A 18 2.75 -1.00 -60.17
CA SER A 18 2.55 0.10 -59.22
C SER A 18 3.49 -0.01 -58.02
N ARG A 19 3.75 1.13 -57.35
CA ARG A 19 4.73 1.19 -56.25
C ARG A 19 4.24 0.55 -54.94
N ALA A 20 2.92 0.47 -54.74
CA ALA A 20 2.30 -0.14 -53.56
C ALA A 20 0.92 -0.73 -53.91
N PRO A 21 0.87 -1.83 -54.71
CA PRO A 21 -0.37 -2.37 -55.27
C PRO A 21 -1.37 -2.87 -54.21
N CYS A 22 -0.87 -3.26 -53.05
CA CYS A 22 -1.67 -3.75 -51.92
C CYS A 22 -1.85 -2.74 -50.78
N GLY A 23 -1.46 -1.47 -50.99
CA GLY A 23 -1.49 -0.44 -49.95
C GLY A 23 -0.41 -0.60 -48.87
N GLU A 24 -0.51 0.21 -47.82
CA GLU A 24 0.39 0.14 -46.67
C GLU A 24 0.20 -1.17 -45.89
N GLY A 25 1.30 -1.75 -45.40
CA GLY A 25 1.26 -3.05 -44.70
C GLY A 25 0.90 -4.25 -45.58
N GLY A 26 0.79 -4.08 -46.91
CA GLY A 26 0.41 -5.15 -47.84
C GLY A 26 1.59 -5.72 -48.63
N ARG A 27 1.70 -7.06 -48.67
CA ARG A 27 2.60 -7.81 -49.54
C ARG A 27 1.84 -8.29 -50.78
N CYS A 28 2.38 -8.01 -51.96
CA CYS A 28 1.82 -8.42 -53.24
C CYS A 28 2.43 -9.74 -53.73
N GLU A 29 1.58 -10.65 -54.21
CA GLU A 29 1.96 -11.83 -54.98
C GLU A 29 1.19 -11.85 -56.31
N ASN A 30 1.91 -11.97 -57.43
CA ASN A 30 1.31 -11.95 -58.75
C ASN A 30 0.60 -13.29 -59.06
N ALA A 31 -0.60 -13.23 -59.63
CA ALA A 31 -1.37 -14.42 -59.97
C ALA A 31 -2.05 -14.24 -61.35
N PRO A 32 -2.31 -15.33 -62.11
CA PRO A 32 -2.89 -15.21 -63.45
C PRO A 32 -4.18 -14.37 -63.49
N GLY A 33 -4.10 -13.20 -64.11
CA GLY A 33 -5.20 -12.24 -64.26
C GLY A 33 -5.55 -11.42 -63.01
N THR A 34 -4.74 -11.44 -61.94
CA THR A 34 -4.99 -10.71 -60.68
C THR A 34 -3.72 -10.53 -59.82
N ILE A 35 -3.85 -9.94 -58.65
CA ILE A 35 -2.84 -10.00 -57.58
C ILE A 35 -3.47 -10.56 -56.31
N HIS A 36 -2.67 -11.21 -55.47
CA HIS A 36 -3.03 -11.56 -54.10
C HIS A 36 -2.32 -10.60 -53.13
N CYS A 37 -3.08 -10.04 -52.20
CA CYS A 37 -2.57 -9.17 -51.16
C CYS A 37 -2.62 -9.88 -49.81
N TYR A 38 -1.47 -9.97 -49.16
CA TYR A 38 -1.33 -10.49 -47.80
C TYR A 38 -0.99 -9.33 -46.87
N CYS A 39 -1.78 -9.17 -45.81
CA CYS A 39 -1.60 -8.08 -44.86
C CYS A 39 -0.67 -8.50 -43.72
N GLU A 40 0.31 -7.66 -43.42
CA GLU A 40 1.16 -7.78 -42.23
C GLU A 40 0.31 -7.61 -40.95
N PRO A 41 0.78 -8.02 -39.76
CA PRO A 41 0.05 -7.84 -38.51
C PRO A 41 -0.35 -6.37 -38.28
N GLY A 42 -1.57 -6.15 -37.76
CA GLY A 42 -2.15 -4.82 -37.59
C GLY A 42 -2.90 -4.31 -38.84
N PHE A 43 -2.88 -5.04 -39.95
CA PHE A 43 -3.64 -4.69 -41.16
C PHE A 43 -4.66 -5.78 -41.52
N ARG A 44 -5.75 -5.39 -42.18
CA ARG A 44 -6.77 -6.30 -42.71
C ARG A 44 -7.13 -5.97 -44.16
N VAL A 45 -7.79 -6.91 -44.82
CA VAL A 45 -8.27 -6.74 -46.19
C VAL A 45 -9.49 -5.81 -46.22
N SER A 46 -9.47 -4.77 -47.07
CA SER A 46 -10.53 -3.75 -47.17
C SER A 46 -11.93 -4.30 -47.49
N SER A 47 -12.03 -5.50 -48.07
CA SER A 47 -13.29 -6.15 -48.44
C SER A 47 -13.96 -6.95 -47.31
N GLY A 48 -13.47 -6.87 -46.07
CA GLY A 48 -14.06 -7.54 -44.91
C GLY A 48 -14.03 -9.08 -44.96
N LYS A 49 -13.20 -9.68 -45.83
CA LYS A 49 -13.01 -11.13 -45.96
C LYS A 49 -11.80 -11.58 -45.14
N GLN A 50 -11.76 -12.86 -44.77
CA GLN A 50 -10.68 -13.45 -43.98
C GLN A 50 -9.29 -13.22 -44.62
N PRO A 51 -8.18 -13.17 -43.85
CA PRO A 51 -6.83 -12.77 -44.30
C PRO A 51 -6.20 -13.64 -45.40
N PHE A 52 -6.88 -14.68 -45.88
CA PHE A 52 -6.35 -15.72 -46.76
C PHE A 52 -7.29 -16.10 -47.91
N GLN A 53 -8.20 -15.21 -48.34
CA GLN A 53 -9.02 -15.47 -49.53
C GLN A 53 -8.70 -14.52 -50.69
N PRO A 54 -8.36 -15.05 -51.88
CA PRO A 54 -8.08 -14.22 -53.05
C PRO A 54 -9.36 -13.55 -53.54
N THR A 55 -9.35 -12.22 -53.58
CA THR A 55 -10.42 -11.44 -54.22
C THR A 55 -10.05 -11.17 -55.67
N ARG A 56 -11.04 -11.30 -56.56
CA ARG A 56 -10.96 -10.83 -57.95
C ARG A 56 -10.93 -9.29 -58.06
N ASP A 57 -11.21 -8.62 -56.96
CA ASP A 57 -11.29 -7.18 -56.85
C ASP A 57 -10.07 -6.69 -56.08
N GLN A 58 -9.51 -5.56 -56.51
CA GLN A 58 -8.33 -4.84 -56.02
C GLN A 58 -8.36 -4.60 -54.51
N ALA A 59 -8.17 -5.65 -53.72
CA ALA A 59 -8.23 -5.56 -52.28
C ALA A 59 -6.90 -5.00 -51.76
N SER A 60 -6.99 -3.88 -51.07
CA SER A 60 -5.87 -3.24 -50.39
C SER A 60 -5.88 -3.65 -48.92
N CYS A 61 -4.69 -3.76 -48.33
CA CYS A 61 -4.55 -3.76 -46.89
C CYS A 61 -4.92 -2.37 -46.37
N VAL A 62 -5.70 -2.36 -45.30
CA VAL A 62 -6.05 -1.18 -44.53
C VAL A 62 -5.67 -1.44 -43.10
N ASP A 63 -5.17 -0.41 -42.46
CA ASP A 63 -4.83 -0.40 -41.05
C ASP A 63 -6.05 -0.76 -40.20
N VAL A 64 -5.84 -1.56 -39.16
CA VAL A 64 -6.86 -1.87 -38.16
C VAL A 64 -6.80 -0.76 -37.12
N ASP A 65 -7.86 0.02 -36.98
CA ASP A 65 -7.91 1.05 -35.96
C ASP A 65 -8.29 0.42 -34.61
N GLU A 66 -7.29 -0.01 -33.83
CA GLU A 66 -7.54 -0.64 -32.54
C GLU A 66 -8.21 0.31 -31.54
N CYS A 67 -8.09 1.63 -31.72
CA CYS A 67 -8.75 2.64 -30.90
C CYS A 67 -10.26 2.71 -31.13
N GLN A 68 -10.74 2.32 -32.31
CA GLN A 68 -12.16 2.26 -32.63
C GLN A 68 -12.77 0.87 -32.40
N GLU A 69 -11.95 -0.18 -32.56
CA GLU A 69 -12.43 -1.57 -32.51
C GLU A 69 -12.38 -2.20 -31.12
N SER A 70 -11.53 -1.69 -30.23
CA SER A 70 -11.45 -2.12 -28.83
C SER A 70 -11.94 -1.02 -27.90
N GLN A 71 -12.68 -1.39 -26.85
CA GLN A 71 -13.21 -0.44 -25.87
C GLN A 71 -12.11 0.20 -25.00
N ALA A 72 -11.00 -0.51 -24.78
CA ALA A 72 -9.88 -0.04 -23.94
C ALA A 72 -8.55 -0.71 -24.37
N PRO A 73 -8.05 -0.46 -25.59
CA PRO A 73 -6.86 -1.12 -26.14
C PRO A 73 -5.60 -0.88 -25.31
N CYS A 74 -5.51 0.26 -24.62
CA CYS A 74 -4.40 0.62 -23.75
C CYS A 74 -4.62 0.28 -22.26
N GLY A 75 -5.75 -0.31 -21.88
CA GLY A 75 -6.12 -0.53 -20.48
C GLY A 75 -6.54 0.74 -19.74
N GLU A 76 -6.69 0.64 -18.41
CA GLU A 76 -7.02 1.76 -17.54
C GLU A 76 -5.87 2.78 -17.49
N GLY A 77 -6.20 4.08 -17.46
CA GLY A 77 -5.20 5.15 -17.45
C GLY A 77 -4.41 5.29 -18.76
N GLY A 78 -4.86 4.67 -19.85
CA GLY A 78 -4.20 4.72 -21.16
C GLY A 78 -5.00 5.46 -22.22
N ARG A 79 -4.37 6.41 -22.91
CA ARG A 79 -4.90 7.06 -24.12
C ARG A 79 -4.35 6.38 -25.37
N CYS A 80 -5.26 6.01 -26.27
CA CYS A 80 -4.97 5.34 -27.52
C CYS A 80 -4.73 6.34 -28.66
N GLU A 81 -3.67 6.11 -29.45
CA GLU A 81 -3.44 6.73 -30.76
C GLU A 81 -3.16 5.63 -31.78
N ASN A 82 -4.00 5.57 -32.82
CA ASN A 82 -3.86 4.60 -33.90
C ASN A 82 -2.66 4.96 -34.79
N ILE A 83 -1.81 3.98 -35.11
CA ILE A 83 -0.65 4.15 -35.99
C ILE A 83 -0.58 3.00 -37.00
N PRO A 84 -0.05 3.18 -38.22
CA PRO A 84 -0.05 2.09 -39.19
C PRO A 84 0.60 0.80 -38.67
N GLY A 85 -0.20 -0.27 -38.60
CA GLY A 85 0.18 -1.61 -38.15
C GLY A 85 0.21 -1.82 -36.64
N SER A 86 -0.16 -0.82 -35.85
CA SER A 86 -0.14 -0.93 -34.38
C SER A 86 -0.88 0.21 -33.66
N VAL A 87 -0.67 0.29 -32.35
CA VAL A 87 -1.24 1.33 -31.50
C VAL A 87 -0.14 1.96 -30.65
N HIS A 88 -0.21 3.28 -30.46
CA HIS A 88 0.56 3.99 -29.45
C HIS A 88 -0.30 4.24 -28.22
N CYS A 89 0.16 3.76 -27.06
CA CYS A 89 -0.48 4.00 -25.78
C CYS A 89 0.29 5.06 -24.97
N TYR A 90 -0.39 6.14 -24.62
CA TYR A 90 0.11 7.15 -23.68
C TYR A 90 -0.49 6.89 -22.31
N CYS A 91 0.35 6.68 -21.30
CA CYS A 91 -0.11 6.46 -19.93
C CYS A 91 -0.25 7.79 -19.19
N GLU A 92 -1.37 7.95 -18.51
CA GLU A 92 -1.63 9.03 -17.57
C GLU A 92 -0.66 8.97 -16.37
N PRO A 93 -0.46 10.06 -15.62
CA PRO A 93 0.32 10.04 -14.38
C PRO A 93 -0.17 8.95 -13.42
N GLY A 94 0.77 8.26 -12.76
CA GLY A 94 0.47 7.10 -11.91
C GLY A 94 0.39 5.77 -12.65
N PHE A 95 0.51 5.77 -13.98
CA PHE A 95 0.57 4.55 -14.79
C PHE A 95 1.90 4.46 -15.55
N ARG A 96 2.29 3.23 -15.89
CA ARG A 96 3.46 2.95 -16.75
C ARG A 96 3.15 1.90 -17.80
N LEU A 97 3.90 1.93 -18.90
CA LEU A 97 3.80 0.90 -19.92
C LEU A 97 4.28 -0.45 -19.38
N SER A 98 3.48 -1.50 -19.63
CA SER A 98 3.80 -2.89 -19.29
C SER A 98 5.15 -3.38 -19.81
N SER A 99 5.62 -2.83 -20.94
CA SER A 99 6.88 -3.17 -21.60
C SER A 99 8.09 -2.33 -21.17
N GLY A 100 7.89 -1.28 -20.36
CA GLY A 100 8.97 -0.49 -19.75
C GLY A 100 9.84 0.35 -20.70
N LYS A 101 9.47 0.57 -21.98
CA LYS A 101 10.25 1.35 -22.95
C LYS A 101 9.46 2.48 -23.61
N GLN A 102 10.16 3.60 -23.85
CA GLN A 102 9.75 4.71 -24.73
C GLN A 102 10.91 4.99 -25.72
N PRO A 103 10.66 5.24 -27.02
CA PRO A 103 9.44 4.99 -27.78
C PRO A 103 9.35 3.54 -28.30
N PHE A 104 8.12 3.10 -28.56
CA PHE A 104 7.75 1.76 -29.00
C PHE A 104 8.49 1.32 -30.29
N GLN A 105 9.11 0.14 -30.24
CA GLN A 105 9.33 -0.71 -31.41
C GLN A 105 8.08 -1.59 -31.55
N PRO A 106 7.53 -1.79 -32.76
CA PRO A 106 6.37 -2.64 -33.01
C PRO A 106 6.74 -4.11 -32.83
N THR A 107 6.90 -4.52 -31.58
CA THR A 107 6.90 -5.93 -31.19
C THR A 107 5.46 -6.28 -30.85
N ARG A 108 5.04 -7.46 -31.33
CA ARG A 108 3.72 -8.11 -31.22
C ARG A 108 3.03 -8.13 -29.83
N ASP A 109 3.61 -7.53 -28.81
CA ASP A 109 3.08 -7.46 -27.47
C ASP A 109 2.27 -6.16 -27.33
N GLN A 110 0.95 -6.26 -27.16
CA GLN A 110 0.08 -5.11 -26.88
C GLN A 110 0.59 -4.39 -25.62
N ALA A 111 1.11 -3.18 -25.81
CA ALA A 111 1.53 -2.33 -24.70
C ALA A 111 0.27 -1.78 -24.00
N SER A 112 0.11 -2.05 -22.71
CA SER A 112 -0.97 -1.52 -21.89
C SER A 112 -0.39 -0.69 -20.75
N CYS A 113 -1.18 0.27 -20.29
CA CYS A 113 -0.88 1.05 -19.10
C CYS A 113 -1.24 0.22 -17.87
N LEU A 114 -0.27 0.06 -16.99
CA LEU A 114 -0.40 -0.61 -15.70
C LEU A 114 -0.23 0.42 -14.61
N ASP A 115 -1.09 0.33 -13.61
CA ASP A 115 -1.00 1.12 -12.40
C ASP A 115 0.36 0.93 -11.72
N VAL A 116 0.96 2.03 -11.27
CA VAL A 116 2.20 2.00 -10.50
C VAL A 116 1.82 1.81 -9.04
N ASP A 117 2.17 0.66 -8.46
CA ASP A 117 1.92 0.44 -7.03
C ASP A 117 2.97 1.19 -6.19
N GLU A 118 2.65 2.43 -5.79
CA GLU A 118 3.59 3.24 -4.99
C GLU A 118 3.82 2.66 -3.60
N CYS A 119 2.90 1.82 -3.10
CA CYS A 119 3.05 1.13 -1.82
C CYS A 119 4.09 0.00 -1.88
N GLN A 120 4.37 -0.55 -3.06
CA GLN A 120 5.41 -1.57 -3.26
C GLN A 120 6.73 -0.97 -3.75
N GLU A 121 6.68 0.09 -4.55
CA GLU A 121 7.89 0.70 -5.13
C GLU A 121 8.64 1.61 -4.14
N SER A 122 7.91 2.29 -3.26
CA SER A 122 8.50 3.12 -2.20
C SER A 122 8.54 2.38 -0.87
N ARG A 123 9.66 2.48 -0.13
CA ARG A 123 9.80 1.82 1.18
C ARG A 123 8.87 2.38 2.25
N ALA A 124 8.52 3.66 2.18
CA ALA A 124 7.71 4.36 3.17
C ALA A 124 7.00 5.58 2.56
N PRO A 125 6.11 5.40 1.55
CA PRO A 125 5.49 6.51 0.84
C PRO A 125 4.65 7.42 1.74
N CYS A 126 4.13 6.89 2.85
CA CYS A 126 3.30 7.63 3.81
C CYS A 126 4.08 8.16 5.04
N GLY A 127 5.40 7.96 5.10
CA GLY A 127 6.22 8.30 6.27
C GLY A 127 5.96 7.42 7.51
N GLU A 128 6.52 7.84 8.65
CA GLU A 128 6.33 7.16 9.94
C GLU A 128 4.86 7.24 10.40
N GLY A 129 4.35 6.16 10.98
CA GLY A 129 2.95 6.09 11.42
C GLY A 129 1.92 6.04 10.29
N GLY A 130 2.34 6.04 9.02
CA GLY A 130 1.47 5.98 7.86
C GLY A 130 1.27 4.57 7.30
N ARG A 131 0.03 4.25 6.90
CA ARG A 131 -0.34 3.06 6.12
C ARG A 131 -0.65 3.49 4.69
N CYS A 132 -0.02 2.81 3.74
CA CYS A 132 -0.28 3.00 2.31
C CYS A 132 -1.40 2.10 1.80
N GLN A 133 -2.23 2.63 0.91
CA GLN A 133 -3.19 1.90 0.09
C GLN A 133 -3.04 2.34 -1.37
N ASN A 134 -2.72 1.39 -2.24
CA ASN A 134 -2.61 1.62 -3.67
C ASN A 134 -4.02 1.76 -4.31
N VAL A 135 -4.19 2.68 -5.26
CA VAL A 135 -5.45 2.97 -5.95
C VAL A 135 -5.13 3.31 -7.41
N PRO A 136 -5.90 2.89 -8.43
CA PRO A 136 -5.55 3.20 -9.82
C PRO A 136 -5.18 4.68 -10.07
N GLY A 137 -3.95 4.91 -10.52
CA GLY A 137 -3.35 6.21 -10.83
C GLY A 137 -2.75 6.97 -9.63
N THR A 138 -2.81 6.42 -8.41
CA THR A 138 -2.34 7.11 -7.21
C THR A 138 -2.21 6.19 -5.98
N PHE A 139 -1.92 6.77 -4.83
CA PHE A 139 -2.00 6.09 -3.55
C PHE A 139 -2.58 6.99 -2.47
N HIS A 140 -3.09 6.35 -1.43
CA HIS A 140 -3.69 7.00 -0.29
C HIS A 140 -3.01 6.57 1.00
N CYS A 141 -2.77 7.56 1.86
CA CYS A 141 -2.17 7.38 3.17
C CYS A 141 -3.19 7.55 4.28
N TYR A 142 -3.11 6.66 5.26
CA TYR A 142 -3.91 6.68 6.49
C TYR A 142 -2.96 6.65 7.68
N CYS A 143 -3.19 7.48 8.69
CA CYS A 143 -2.41 7.39 9.93
C CYS A 143 -2.90 6.22 10.76
N GLN A 144 -1.94 5.46 11.27
CA GLN A 144 -2.16 4.38 12.21
C GLN A 144 -2.66 4.93 13.56
N PRO A 145 -3.26 4.09 14.42
CA PRO A 145 -3.57 4.47 15.79
C PRO A 145 -2.34 5.05 16.51
N GLY A 146 -2.56 6.09 17.32
CA GLY A 146 -1.48 6.88 17.96
C GLY A 146 -0.92 8.00 17.08
N PHE A 147 -1.37 8.14 15.84
CA PHE A 147 -0.98 9.22 14.93
C PHE A 147 -2.20 10.00 14.42
N ARG A 148 -2.00 11.27 14.10
CA ARG A 148 -2.97 12.14 13.43
C ARG A 148 -2.41 12.75 12.15
N VAL A 149 -3.28 13.15 11.23
CA VAL A 149 -2.85 13.90 10.04
C VAL A 149 -2.41 15.31 10.45
N SER A 150 -1.28 15.77 9.92
CA SER A 150 -0.74 17.12 10.17
C SER A 150 -1.66 18.24 9.71
N SER A 151 -2.38 18.00 8.61
CA SER A 151 -3.22 18.97 7.92
C SER A 151 -4.21 18.26 7.01
N GLY A 152 -5.42 18.80 6.86
CA GLY A 152 -6.43 18.24 5.97
C GLY A 152 -7.20 17.08 6.61
N LYS A 153 -7.59 16.09 5.80
CA LYS A 153 -8.40 14.93 6.20
C LYS A 153 -7.72 13.64 5.74
N GLN A 154 -8.19 12.52 6.28
CA GLN A 154 -7.78 11.19 5.81
C GLN A 154 -8.84 10.62 4.85
N PRO A 155 -8.43 9.80 3.86
CA PRO A 155 -7.05 9.61 3.40
C PRO A 155 -6.43 10.89 2.83
N PHE A 156 -5.10 10.94 2.79
CA PHE A 156 -4.34 12.01 2.13
C PHE A 156 -3.29 11.44 1.16
N GLN A 157 -2.91 12.21 0.15
CA GLN A 157 -1.79 11.91 -0.73
C GLN A 157 -0.62 12.86 -0.38
N PRO A 158 0.53 12.38 0.13
CA PRO A 158 1.60 13.23 0.65
C PRO A 158 2.13 14.27 -0.34
N THR A 159 2.25 13.91 -1.61
CA THR A 159 2.78 14.77 -2.68
C THR A 159 1.81 15.90 -3.06
N HIS A 160 0.50 15.66 -2.95
CA HIS A 160 -0.53 16.62 -3.33
C HIS A 160 -1.01 17.44 -2.14
N ASP A 161 -1.30 16.79 -1.02
CA ASP A 161 -1.92 17.41 0.15
C ASP A 161 -0.89 18.01 1.13
N GLN A 162 0.40 17.74 0.91
CA GLN A 162 1.51 18.19 1.76
C GLN A 162 1.29 17.82 3.25
N ALA A 163 0.66 16.67 3.47
CA ALA A 163 0.30 16.17 4.78
C ALA A 163 1.15 14.95 5.15
N SER A 164 1.32 14.73 6.45
CA SER A 164 1.99 13.56 7.01
C SER A 164 1.29 13.08 8.28
N CYS A 165 1.67 11.90 8.74
CA CYS A 165 1.26 11.42 10.06
C CYS A 165 2.20 11.98 11.12
N LEU A 166 1.60 12.57 12.15
CA LEU A 166 2.28 13.09 13.33
C LEU A 166 1.86 12.28 14.53
N ASP A 167 2.85 11.93 15.34
CA ASP A 167 2.64 11.29 16.62
C ASP A 167 1.73 12.15 17.52
N ILE A 168 0.81 11.50 18.21
CA ILE A 168 -0.03 12.16 19.21
C ILE A 168 0.72 12.07 20.52
N ASP A 169 1.08 13.21 21.12
CA ASP A 169 1.74 13.21 22.42
C ASP A 169 0.70 13.06 23.52
N GLU A 170 0.37 11.83 23.91
CA GLU A 170 -0.64 11.60 24.94
C GLU A 170 -0.22 12.13 26.31
N CYS A 171 1.08 12.30 26.56
CA CYS A 171 1.60 12.88 27.80
C CYS A 171 1.34 14.40 27.91
N GLN A 172 1.20 15.09 26.77
CA GLN A 172 0.85 16.52 26.73
C GLN A 172 -0.65 16.76 26.53
N GLU A 173 -1.31 15.89 25.77
CA GLU A 173 -2.72 16.09 25.39
C GLU A 173 -3.70 15.55 26.43
N SER A 174 -3.29 14.57 27.25
CA SER A 174 -4.09 14.03 28.35
C SER A 174 -3.57 14.54 29.70
N GLN A 175 -4.47 14.91 30.60
CA GLN A 175 -4.10 15.48 31.89
C GLN A 175 -3.39 14.48 32.83
N ALA A 176 -3.64 13.18 32.69
CA ALA A 176 -3.02 12.12 33.50
C ALA A 176 -3.17 10.74 32.82
N PRO A 177 -2.54 10.50 31.65
CA PRO A 177 -2.73 9.27 30.88
C PRO A 177 -2.29 8.00 31.65
N CYS A 178 -1.33 8.14 32.57
CA CYS A 178 -0.84 7.06 33.43
C CYS A 178 -1.56 6.92 34.78
N GLY A 179 -2.52 7.78 35.10
CA GLY A 179 -3.16 7.80 36.42
C GLY A 179 -2.23 8.29 37.54
N LYS A 180 -2.63 8.04 38.80
CA LYS A 180 -1.84 8.43 39.98
C LYS A 180 -0.64 7.49 40.16
N GLY A 181 0.48 8.03 40.65
CA GLY A 181 1.71 7.26 40.85
C GLY A 181 2.35 6.80 39.53
N GLY A 182 2.01 7.43 38.40
CA GLY A 182 2.52 7.09 37.07
C GLY A 182 3.19 8.27 36.39
N ARG A 183 4.41 8.05 35.89
CA ARG A 183 5.14 8.99 35.02
C ARG A 183 4.95 8.60 33.56
N CYS A 184 4.52 9.54 32.72
CA CYS A 184 4.33 9.34 31.28
C CYS A 184 5.62 9.65 30.49
N GLU A 185 5.90 8.84 29.47
CA GLU A 185 6.91 9.08 28.44
C GLU A 185 6.28 8.86 27.07
N ASN A 186 6.32 9.87 26.20
CA ASN A 186 5.75 9.77 24.86
C ASN A 186 6.67 8.95 23.94
N VAL A 187 6.09 8.09 23.09
CA VAL A 187 6.83 7.28 22.11
C VAL A 187 6.09 7.21 20.77
N PRO A 188 6.74 7.01 19.61
CA PRO A 188 6.02 6.98 18.35
C PRO A 188 4.87 5.95 18.30
N GLY A 189 3.64 6.47 18.15
CA GLY A 189 2.38 5.75 18.08
C GLY A 189 1.77 5.34 19.42
N SER A 190 2.33 5.79 20.56
CA SER A 190 1.84 5.44 21.89
C SER A 190 2.53 6.24 23.01
N PHE A 191 2.37 5.79 24.25
CA PHE A 191 3.11 6.30 25.40
C PHE A 191 3.45 5.16 26.35
N HIS A 192 4.44 5.38 27.21
CA HIS A 192 4.82 4.48 28.27
C HIS A 192 4.53 5.08 29.63
N CYS A 193 4.01 4.23 30.52
CA CYS A 193 3.79 4.57 31.92
C CYS A 193 4.82 3.87 32.78
N TYR A 194 5.52 4.65 33.59
CA TYR A 194 6.41 4.16 34.63
C TYR A 194 5.74 4.35 35.98
N CYS A 195 5.43 3.25 36.65
CA CYS A 195 4.78 3.29 37.95
C CYS A 195 5.80 3.48 39.08
N GLU A 196 5.47 4.39 39.99
CA GLU A 196 6.20 4.61 41.23
C GLU A 196 6.11 3.36 42.14
N PRO A 197 7.02 3.21 43.12
CA PRO A 197 6.91 2.14 44.12
C PRO A 197 5.53 2.12 44.79
N GLY A 198 4.97 0.92 44.99
CA GLY A 198 3.60 0.73 45.48
C GLY A 198 2.52 0.73 44.39
N PHE A 199 2.89 1.01 43.14
CA PHE A 199 1.99 0.92 41.98
C PHE A 199 2.50 -0.11 40.96
N ARG A 200 1.58 -0.62 40.15
CA ARG A 200 1.88 -1.50 39.01
C ARG A 200 1.06 -1.12 37.79
N LEU A 201 1.50 -1.57 36.61
CA LEU A 201 0.71 -1.43 35.39
C LEU A 201 -0.58 -2.25 35.50
N SER A 202 -1.71 -1.66 35.09
CA SER A 202 -3.01 -2.34 35.05
C SER A 202 -3.01 -3.59 34.17
N SER A 203 -2.11 -3.66 33.19
CA SER A 203 -1.89 -4.82 32.32
C SER A 203 -1.15 -5.98 33.00
N GLY A 204 -0.66 -5.79 34.24
CA GLY A 204 0.11 -6.78 34.99
C GLY A 204 1.55 -6.98 34.49
N LYS A 205 1.98 -6.23 33.47
CA LYS A 205 3.35 -6.28 32.94
C LYS A 205 4.30 -5.47 33.83
N GLN A 206 5.57 -5.87 33.84
CA GLN A 206 6.60 -5.24 34.68
C GLN A 206 6.80 -3.77 34.28
N PRO A 207 7.18 -2.87 35.22
CA PRO A 207 7.41 -1.43 34.95
C PRO A 207 8.46 -1.14 33.87
N PHE A 208 9.31 -2.11 33.57
CA PHE A 208 10.40 -2.02 32.59
C PHE A 208 10.05 -2.63 31.23
N GLN A 209 8.82 -3.11 31.04
CA GLN A 209 8.36 -3.58 29.74
C GLN A 209 7.48 -2.51 29.09
N PRO A 210 7.96 -1.87 28.00
CA PRO A 210 7.11 -0.99 27.21
C PRO A 210 5.91 -1.79 26.66
N THR A 211 4.71 -1.45 27.10
CA THR A 211 3.47 -2.05 26.58
C THR A 211 2.87 -1.13 25.54
N ARG A 212 2.48 -1.68 24.38
CA ARG A 212 1.62 -0.98 23.40
C ARG A 212 0.20 -0.75 23.92
N ASP A 213 -0.14 -1.40 25.02
CA ASP A 213 -1.45 -1.27 25.66
C ASP A 213 -1.45 -0.03 26.54
N GLN A 214 -2.53 0.75 26.50
CA GLN A 214 -2.83 1.92 27.33
C GLN A 214 -2.95 1.51 28.81
N ALA A 215 -1.85 1.10 29.41
CA ALA A 215 -1.79 0.65 30.79
C ALA A 215 -1.58 1.86 31.70
N SER A 216 -2.50 2.06 32.63
CA SER A 216 -2.37 3.05 33.70
C SER A 216 -1.74 2.39 34.94
N CYS A 217 -1.16 3.21 35.81
CA CYS A 217 -0.68 2.77 37.10
C CYS A 217 -1.85 2.62 38.07
N VAL A 218 -1.93 1.43 38.67
CA VAL A 218 -2.90 1.09 39.70
C VAL A 218 -2.17 0.76 40.99
N ASP A 219 -2.77 1.15 42.08
CA ASP A 219 -2.30 0.86 43.43
C ASP A 219 -2.20 -0.66 43.64
N VAL A 220 -1.12 -1.10 44.28
CA VAL A 220 -0.96 -2.50 44.68
C VAL A 220 -1.61 -2.66 46.04
N ASP A 221 -2.62 -3.51 46.15
CA ASP A 221 -3.25 -3.78 47.44
C ASP A 221 -2.40 -4.82 48.20
N GLU A 222 -1.44 -4.35 49.01
CA GLU A 222 -0.57 -5.26 49.76
C GLU A 222 -1.35 -6.08 50.81
N CYS A 223 -2.52 -5.62 51.25
CA CYS A 223 -3.38 -6.35 52.17
C CYS A 223 -4.06 -7.56 51.52
N GLN A 224 -4.27 -7.54 50.21
CA GLN A 224 -4.83 -8.67 49.45
C GLN A 224 -3.74 -9.56 48.85
N GLU A 225 -2.60 -8.99 48.47
CA GLU A 225 -1.54 -9.72 47.77
C GLU A 225 -0.52 -10.39 48.69
N SER A 226 -0.36 -9.91 49.92
CA SER A 226 0.54 -10.49 50.92
C SER A 226 -0.25 -11.19 52.04
N GLN A 227 0.23 -12.35 52.49
CA GLN A 227 -0.44 -13.13 53.53
C GLN A 227 -0.35 -12.47 54.93
N ALA A 228 0.69 -11.67 55.20
CA ALA A 228 0.89 -10.97 56.47
C ALA A 228 1.78 -9.72 56.29
N PRO A 229 1.34 -8.69 55.53
CA PRO A 229 2.15 -7.52 55.20
C PRO A 229 2.59 -6.70 56.42
N CYS A 230 1.85 -6.77 57.52
CA CYS A 230 2.14 -6.05 58.77
C CYS A 230 2.80 -6.93 59.85
N GLY A 231 3.12 -8.20 59.56
CA GLY A 231 3.64 -9.14 60.55
C GLY A 231 2.59 -9.61 61.57
N GLU A 232 3.05 -10.34 62.60
CA GLU A 232 2.19 -10.84 63.67
C GLU A 232 1.67 -9.69 64.54
N GLY A 233 0.40 -9.76 64.95
CA GLY A 233 -0.22 -8.69 65.75
C GLY A 233 -0.45 -7.37 64.99
N GLY A 234 -0.34 -7.36 63.66
CA GLY A 234 -0.57 -6.18 62.83
C GLY A 234 -1.86 -6.25 61.99
N ARG A 235 -2.68 -5.20 62.05
CA ARG A 235 -3.82 -4.97 61.16
C ARG A 235 -3.38 -4.13 59.95
N CYS A 236 -3.76 -4.57 58.76
CA CYS A 236 -3.43 -3.94 57.48
C CYS A 236 -4.53 -2.98 56.98
N GLU A 237 -4.14 -1.83 56.44
CA GLU A 237 -4.97 -0.92 55.67
C GLU A 237 -4.23 -0.51 54.39
N ASN A 238 -4.84 -0.75 53.23
CA ASN A 238 -4.26 -0.39 51.94
C ASN A 238 -4.40 1.13 51.71
N VAL A 239 -3.30 1.80 51.32
CA VAL A 239 -3.31 3.23 50.99
C VAL A 239 -2.57 3.48 49.67
N PRO A 240 -2.90 4.52 48.89
CA PRO A 240 -2.24 4.71 47.60
C PRO A 240 -0.71 4.78 47.67
N GLY A 241 -0.04 3.80 47.06
CA GLY A 241 1.41 3.66 46.98
C GLY A 241 2.09 3.02 48.19
N SER A 242 1.33 2.52 49.18
CA SER A 242 1.88 1.93 50.40
C SER A 242 0.83 1.15 51.19
N VAL A 243 1.29 0.50 52.26
CA VAL A 243 0.43 -0.05 53.31
C VAL A 243 0.52 0.78 54.59
N HIS A 244 -0.57 0.87 55.35
CA HIS A 244 -0.60 1.33 56.73
C HIS A 244 -0.83 0.14 57.68
N CYS A 245 0.01 0.03 58.71
CA CYS A 245 -0.06 -1.06 59.69
C CYS A 245 -0.39 -0.52 61.08
N TYR A 246 -1.42 -1.08 61.71
CA TYR A 246 -1.80 -0.80 63.09
C TYR A 246 -1.43 -1.99 63.97
N CYS A 247 -0.63 -1.77 65.01
CA CYS A 247 -0.21 -2.84 65.91
C CYS A 247 -1.18 -3.01 67.08
N GLU A 248 -1.55 -4.25 67.36
CA GLU A 248 -2.31 -4.65 68.54
C GLU A 248 -1.50 -4.42 69.84
N PRO A 249 -2.16 -4.36 71.02
CA PRO A 249 -1.47 -4.19 72.29
C PRO A 249 -0.38 -5.25 72.53
N GLY A 250 0.81 -4.82 73.00
CA GLY A 250 1.99 -5.68 73.20
C GLY A 250 2.89 -5.80 71.96
N PHE A 251 2.57 -5.09 70.88
CA PHE A 251 3.39 -4.97 69.68
C PHE A 251 3.68 -3.49 69.37
N ARG A 252 4.81 -3.24 68.72
CA ARG A 252 5.21 -1.91 68.23
C ARG A 252 5.69 -1.98 66.79
N LEU A 253 5.62 -0.87 66.08
CA LEU A 253 6.23 -0.78 64.75
C LEU A 253 7.76 -0.97 64.86
N SER A 254 8.32 -1.86 64.04
CA SER A 254 9.77 -2.03 63.87
C SER A 254 10.40 -0.67 63.55
N SER A 255 11.23 -0.15 64.45
CA SER A 255 11.61 1.27 64.48
C SER A 255 12.45 1.70 63.27
N GLY A 256 12.07 2.81 62.61
CA GLY A 256 13.00 3.54 61.73
C GLY A 256 12.44 4.56 60.74
N LYS A 257 11.17 4.49 60.31
CA LYS A 257 10.63 5.38 59.27
C LYS A 257 9.28 5.95 59.67
N GLN A 258 9.13 7.27 59.52
CA GLN A 258 7.88 8.00 59.80
C GLN A 258 6.72 7.46 58.95
N PRO A 259 5.44 7.77 59.28
CA PRO A 259 4.23 7.27 58.61
C PRO A 259 4.08 7.59 57.11
N PHE A 260 5.13 8.09 56.45
CA PHE A 260 5.11 8.72 55.13
C PHE A 260 6.39 8.47 54.31
N GLN A 261 7.08 7.34 54.46
CA GLN A 261 8.18 7.01 53.53
C GLN A 261 7.87 5.79 52.64
N PRO A 262 7.73 6.00 51.31
CA PRO A 262 7.60 4.92 50.33
C PRO A 262 8.99 4.32 50.14
N THR A 263 9.36 3.38 51.00
CA THR A 263 10.54 2.56 50.80
C THR A 263 10.12 1.11 50.88
N ARG A 264 10.74 0.27 50.04
CA ARG A 264 10.61 -1.20 49.93
C ARG A 264 10.67 -2.00 51.24
N ASP A 265 10.82 -1.33 52.39
CA ASP A 265 10.88 -1.93 53.72
C ASP A 265 9.55 -1.65 54.43
N GLN A 266 8.63 -2.63 54.39
CA GLN A 266 7.34 -2.58 55.08
C GLN A 266 7.58 -2.44 56.58
N ALA A 267 7.00 -1.42 57.21
CA ALA A 267 6.95 -1.35 58.67
C ALA A 267 6.10 -2.53 59.17
N SER A 268 6.67 -3.37 60.03
CA SER A 268 6.00 -4.56 60.57
C SER A 268 5.86 -4.43 62.08
N CYS A 269 4.81 -5.03 62.63
CA CYS A 269 4.62 -5.12 64.08
C CYS A 269 5.60 -6.16 64.64
N VAL A 270 6.34 -5.76 65.66
CA VAL A 270 7.26 -6.63 66.42
C VAL A 270 6.84 -6.62 67.87
N GLY A 271 6.89 -7.80 68.51
CA GLY A 271 6.58 -7.94 69.94
C GLY A 271 7.50 -7.08 70.79
N GLU A 272 6.95 -6.49 71.85
CA GLU A 272 7.71 -5.75 72.87
C GLU A 272 8.64 -6.65 73.70
#